data_AF-A0A645GMV0-F1
#
_entry.id   AF-A0A645GMV0-F1
#
_cell.length_a   1.000
_cell.length_b   1.000
_cell.length_c   1.000
_cell.angle_alpha   90.00
_cell.angle_beta   90.00
_cell.angle_gamma   90.00
#
_symmetry.space_group_name_H-M   'P 1'
#
loop_
_entity.id
_entity.type
_entity.pdbx_description
1 polymer ?
#
loop_
_entity_poly.entity_id
_entity_poly.type
_entity_poly.pdbx_seq_one_letter_code
_entity_poly.pdbx_strand_id
1 'polypeptide(L)'
;MRYMPMYSGGLAMFVGFAAFVATLLVIAAIVAIVIASRRKKGLGPVPPRPMAPPALQVLDERLARGEIEIDDYLNRKAALLGGVPSPAEWRPGPTEPSTAAPGAEQA
;
A
#
# COMPACT_ATOMS: atom_id res chain seq x y z
N MET A 1 -59.54 -0.45 39.89
CA MET A 1 -59.29 0.49 38.78
C MET A 1 -57.79 0.73 38.72
N ARG A 2 -57.09 0.08 37.78
CA ARG A 2 -55.63 0.14 37.67
C ARG A 2 -55.29 1.30 36.73
N TYR A 3 -54.65 2.33 37.26
CA TYR A 3 -54.17 3.47 36.49
C TYR A 3 -53.15 2.98 35.46
N MET A 4 -53.47 3.10 34.18
CA MET A 4 -52.51 2.99 33.09
C MET A 4 -51.89 4.38 32.88
N PRO A 5 -50.60 4.58 33.13
CA PRO A 5 -49.96 5.86 32.85
C PRO A 5 -49.83 6.05 31.33
N MET A 6 -50.86 6.64 30.71
CA MET A 6 -50.84 7.09 29.32
C MET A 6 -50.07 8.42 29.15
N TYR A 7 -48.89 8.53 29.76
CA TYR A 7 -48.09 9.76 29.73
C TYR A 7 -46.60 9.52 29.41
N SER A 8 -46.26 8.40 28.76
CA SER A 8 -44.86 8.08 28.43
C SER A 8 -44.48 8.26 26.95
N GLY A 9 -45.43 8.61 26.07
CA GLY A 9 -45.17 8.64 24.62
C GLY A 9 -44.15 9.71 24.20
N GLY A 10 -44.30 10.94 24.71
CA GLY A 10 -43.39 12.04 24.37
C GLY A 10 -41.99 11.82 24.93
N LEU A 11 -41.88 11.42 26.20
CA LEU A 11 -40.60 11.19 26.86
C LEU A 11 -39.85 10.00 26.25
N ALA A 12 -40.55 8.95 25.83
CA ALA A 12 -39.95 7.84 25.07
C ALA A 12 -39.42 8.28 23.71
N MET A 13 -40.14 9.17 22.99
CA MET A 13 -39.65 9.73 21.72
C MET A 13 -38.41 10.61 21.91
N PHE A 14 -38.39 11.47 22.94
CA PHE A 14 -37.23 12.30 23.26
C PHE A 14 -36.02 11.45 23.67
N VAL A 15 -36.22 10.42 24.48
CA VAL A 15 -35.16 9.48 24.86
C VAL A 15 -34.64 8.72 23.65
N GLY A 16 -35.51 8.25 22.76
CA GLY A 16 -35.11 7.57 21.52
C GLY A 16 -34.30 8.48 20.59
N PHE A 17 -34.75 9.72 20.41
CA PHE A 17 -34.04 10.71 19.60
C PHE A 17 -32.69 11.10 20.21
N ALA A 18 -32.64 11.34 21.52
CA ALA A 18 -31.39 11.64 22.23
C ALA A 18 -30.39 10.48 22.14
N ALA A 19 -30.86 9.23 22.29
CA ALA A 19 -30.02 8.05 22.14
C ALA A 19 -29.48 7.90 20.70
N PHE A 20 -30.30 8.19 19.70
CA PHE A 20 -29.88 8.19 18.28
C PHE A 20 -28.78 9.24 18.03
N VAL A 21 -29.00 10.48 18.47
CA VAL A 21 -28.02 11.57 18.32
C VAL A 21 -26.72 11.24 19.07
N ALA A 22 -26.81 10.73 20.30
CA ALA A 22 -25.65 10.32 21.08
C ALA A 22 -24.86 9.21 20.36
N THR A 23 -25.55 8.24 19.76
CA THR A 23 -24.92 7.17 18.97
C THR A 23 -24.19 7.73 17.75
N LEU A 24 -24.81 8.67 17.02
CA LEU A 24 -24.15 9.33 15.89
C LEU A 24 -22.90 10.10 16.32
N LEU A 25 -22.96 10.80 17.46
CA LEU A 25 -21.79 11.51 18.01
C LEU A 25 -20.67 10.55 18.40
N VAL A 26 -20.99 9.40 18.99
CA VAL A 26 -20.00 8.36 19.33
C VAL A 26 -19.35 7.81 18.05
N ILE A 27 -20.12 7.49 17.02
CA ILE A 27 -19.58 7.02 15.74
C ILE A 27 -18.69 8.10 15.12
N ALA A 28 -19.15 9.35 15.07
CA ALA A 28 -18.38 10.47 14.55
C ALA A 28 -17.06 10.67 15.33
N ALA A 29 -17.09 10.55 16.66
CA ALA A 29 -15.90 10.63 17.50
C ALA A 29 -14.91 9.49 17.21
N ILE A 30 -15.39 8.25 17.07
CA ILE A 30 -14.54 7.10 16.70
C ILE A 30 -13.90 7.34 15.33
N VAL A 31 -14.70 7.74 14.33
CA VAL A 31 -14.19 8.07 12.98
C VAL A 31 -13.15 9.19 13.04
N ALA A 32 -13.41 10.25 13.80
CA ALA A 32 -12.47 11.36 13.98
C ALA A 32 -11.17 10.90 14.64
N ILE A 33 -11.23 10.03 15.66
CA ILE A 33 -10.06 9.43 16.32
C ILE A 33 -9.27 8.55 15.35
N VAL A 34 -9.94 7.75 14.52
CA VAL A 34 -9.29 6.90 13.52
C VAL A 34 -8.59 7.77 12.46
N ILE A 35 -9.25 8.80 11.95
CA ILE A 35 -8.66 9.75 11.00
C ILE A 35 -7.50 10.49 11.64
N ALA A 36 -7.65 10.99 12.87
CA ALA A 36 -6.59 11.69 13.60
C ALA A 36 -5.40 10.76 13.89
N SER A 37 -5.64 9.50 14.24
CA SER A 37 -4.60 8.48 14.46
C SER A 37 -3.86 8.14 13.17
N ARG A 38 -4.58 8.04 12.03
CA ARG A 38 -3.97 7.85 10.71
C ARG A 38 -3.20 9.09 10.26
N ARG A 39 -3.69 10.30 10.55
CA ARG A 39 -3.00 11.56 10.28
C ARG A 39 -1.76 11.73 11.16
N LYS A 40 -1.79 11.34 12.43
CA LYS A 40 -0.58 11.35 13.29
C LYS A 40 0.47 10.35 12.82
N LYS A 41 0.07 9.20 12.25
CA LYS A 41 0.97 8.26 11.56
C LYS A 41 1.34 8.69 10.13
N GLY A 42 0.60 9.64 9.57
CA GLY A 42 0.71 10.15 8.21
C GLY A 42 0.80 11.67 8.19
N LEU A 43 1.60 12.25 9.08
CA LEU A 43 1.92 13.69 9.09
C LEU A 43 3.09 13.99 8.14
N GLY A 44 3.36 13.09 7.19
CA GLY A 44 3.82 13.50 5.87
C GLY A 44 2.57 13.82 5.04
N PRO A 45 2.55 14.89 4.23
CA PRO A 45 1.56 15.02 3.16
C PRO A 45 1.41 13.65 2.50
N VAL A 46 0.20 13.17 2.23
CA VAL A 46 0.07 12.06 1.27
C VAL A 46 0.77 12.59 0.02
N PRO A 47 1.99 12.13 -0.33
CA PRO A 47 2.53 12.57 -1.59
C PRO A 47 1.53 12.05 -2.62
N PRO A 48 1.21 12.83 -3.68
CA PRO A 48 0.56 12.25 -4.84
C PRO A 48 1.34 10.97 -5.15
N ARG A 49 0.66 9.82 -5.16
CA ARG A 49 1.17 8.45 -5.43
C ARG A 49 2.70 8.47 -5.56
N PRO A 50 3.49 7.98 -4.57
CA PRO A 50 4.94 8.13 -4.67
C PRO A 50 5.33 7.66 -6.06
N MET A 51 5.97 8.57 -6.76
CA MET A 51 6.77 8.38 -7.94
C MET A 51 7.94 7.45 -7.56
N ALA A 52 7.64 6.31 -6.92
CA ALA A 52 8.51 5.18 -6.89
C ALA A 52 8.77 4.90 -8.38
N PRO A 53 10.03 4.90 -8.81
CA PRO A 53 10.35 4.56 -10.18
C PRO A 53 9.54 3.31 -10.54
N PRO A 54 8.86 3.26 -11.70
CA PRO A 54 8.03 2.12 -12.08
C PRO A 54 8.76 0.77 -11.89
N ALA A 55 10.10 0.78 -11.95
CA ALA A 55 10.97 -0.33 -11.63
C ALA A 55 10.86 -0.89 -10.19
N LEU A 56 10.70 -0.06 -9.15
CA LEU A 56 10.55 -0.55 -7.76
C LEU A 56 9.23 -1.30 -7.57
N GLN A 57 8.16 -0.83 -8.21
CA GLN A 57 6.86 -1.46 -8.11
C GLN A 57 6.85 -2.85 -8.78
N VAL A 58 7.48 -2.97 -9.96
CA VAL A 58 7.66 -4.26 -10.63
C VAL A 58 8.53 -5.21 -9.79
N LEU A 59 9.52 -4.69 -9.07
CA LEU A 59 10.38 -5.48 -8.21
C LEU A 59 9.63 -6.04 -6.99
N ASP A 60 8.79 -5.23 -6.34
CA ASP A 60 7.93 -5.65 -5.24
C ASP A 60 6.91 -6.72 -5.69
N GLU A 61 6.32 -6.55 -6.88
CA GLU A 61 5.40 -7.54 -7.46
C GLU A 61 6.08 -8.88 -7.75
N ARG A 62 7.34 -8.86 -8.23
CA ARG A 62 8.12 -10.09 -8.47
C ARG A 62 8.46 -10.82 -7.18
N LEU A 63 8.78 -10.08 -6.10
CA LEU A 63 9.01 -10.68 -4.79
C LEU A 63 7.72 -11.32 -4.25
N ALA A 64 6.59 -10.62 -4.38
CA ALA A 64 5.30 -11.14 -3.94
C ALA A 64 4.86 -12.40 -4.71
N ARG A 65 5.25 -12.53 -5.97
CA ARG A 65 5.01 -13.75 -6.78
C ARG A 65 6.02 -14.87 -6.53
N GLY A 66 7.10 -14.59 -5.79
CA GLY A 66 8.21 -15.52 -5.63
C GLY A 66 9.05 -15.71 -6.89
N GLU A 67 8.97 -14.78 -7.85
CA GLU A 67 9.80 -14.77 -9.07
C GLU A 67 11.23 -14.27 -8.80
N ILE A 68 11.47 -13.67 -7.63
CA ILE A 68 12.78 -13.18 -7.20
C ILE A 68 13.01 -13.49 -5.72
N GLU A 69 14.26 -13.79 -5.39
CA GLU A 69 14.69 -14.05 -4.01
C GLU A 69 14.89 -12.76 -3.21
N ILE A 70 14.90 -12.88 -1.89
CA ILE A 70 14.98 -11.74 -0.96
C ILE A 70 16.32 -10.99 -1.10
N ASP A 71 17.42 -11.72 -1.28
CA ASP A 71 18.75 -11.11 -1.42
C ASP A 71 18.87 -10.29 -2.71
N ASP A 72 18.34 -10.84 -3.80
CA ASP A 72 18.24 -10.18 -5.10
C ASP A 72 17.35 -8.94 -5.05
N TYR A 73 16.23 -9.02 -4.32
CA TYR A 73 15.35 -7.89 -4.09
C TYR A 73 16.09 -6.73 -3.40
N LEU A 74 16.84 -7.02 -2.33
CA LEU A 74 17.56 -6.00 -1.56
C LEU A 74 18.67 -5.35 -2.39
N ASN A 75 19.42 -6.14 -3.17
CA ASN A 75 20.47 -5.63 -4.04
C ASN A 75 19.91 -4.69 -5.14
N ARG A 76 18.84 -5.11 -5.81
CA ARG A 76 18.20 -4.31 -6.88
C ARG A 76 17.48 -3.08 -6.33
N LYS A 77 16.91 -3.17 -5.12
CA LYS A 77 16.30 -2.02 -4.44
C LYS A 77 17.34 -0.98 -4.04
N ALA A 78 18.51 -1.40 -3.55
CA ALA A 78 19.62 -0.51 -3.25
C ALA A 78 20.13 0.21 -4.51
N ALA A 79 20.25 -0.53 -5.63
CA ALA A 79 20.62 0.03 -6.93
C ALA A 79 19.62 1.08 -7.43
N LEU A 80 18.31 0.79 -7.33
CA LEU A 80 17.24 1.68 -7.79
C LEU A 80 17.09 2.96 -6.93
N LEU A 81 17.57 2.94 -5.69
CA LEU A 81 17.54 4.09 -4.78
C LEU A 81 18.83 4.94 -4.82
N GLY A 82 19.75 4.66 -5.75
CA GLY A 82 20.99 5.42 -5.95
C GLY A 82 22.22 4.87 -5.23
N GLY A 83 22.15 3.64 -4.69
CA GLY A 83 23.34 2.87 -4.38
C GLY A 83 24.02 2.44 -5.68
N VAL A 84 25.34 2.58 -5.78
CA VAL A 84 26.08 2.07 -6.95
C VAL A 84 25.81 0.56 -7.03
N PRO A 85 25.21 0.05 -8.13
CA PRO A 85 24.95 -1.38 -8.26
C PRO A 85 26.28 -2.14 -8.23
N SER A 86 26.35 -3.24 -7.48
CA SER A 86 27.39 -4.23 -7.74
C SER A 86 27.14 -4.77 -9.15
N PRO A 87 28.08 -4.64 -10.11
CA PRO A 87 27.93 -5.09 -11.49
C PRO A 87 28.05 -6.61 -11.61
N ALA A 88 27.50 -7.34 -10.64
CA ALA A 88 27.36 -8.78 -10.71
C ALA A 88 26.08 -9.09 -11.50
N GLU A 89 26.27 -9.43 -12.77
CA GLU A 89 25.51 -10.50 -13.45
C GLU A 89 24.16 -10.16 -14.11
N TRP A 90 23.95 -8.95 -14.66
CA TRP A 90 23.08 -8.89 -15.85
C TRP A 90 23.81 -9.51 -17.04
N ARG A 91 23.64 -10.82 -17.22
CA ARG A 91 23.98 -11.53 -18.45
C ARG A 91 22.68 -11.65 -19.25
N PRO A 92 22.52 -11.00 -20.42
CA PRO A 92 21.47 -11.42 -21.33
C PRO A 92 21.66 -12.92 -21.54
N GLY A 93 20.61 -13.71 -21.30
CA GLY A 93 20.65 -15.15 -21.55
C GLY A 93 21.22 -15.39 -22.95
N PRO A 94 22.01 -16.45 -23.17
CA PRO A 94 22.62 -16.71 -24.46
C PRO A 94 21.52 -16.85 -25.51
N THR A 95 21.26 -15.79 -26.27
CA THR A 95 20.83 -15.94 -27.66
C THR A 95 22.07 -16.42 -28.41
N GLU A 96 22.32 -17.72 -28.34
CA GLU A 96 23.14 -18.43 -29.32
C GLU A 96 22.61 -18.15 -30.74
N PRO A 97 23.36 -18.38 -31.82
CA PRO A 97 24.81 -18.35 -31.98
C PRO A 97 25.25 -17.33 -33.05
N SER A 98 26.50 -16.91 -32.92
CA SER A 98 27.30 -16.36 -34.03
C SER A 98 27.15 -17.22 -35.28
N THR A 99 26.29 -16.79 -36.22
CA THR A 99 26.21 -17.37 -37.55
C THR A 99 26.72 -16.34 -38.53
N ALA A 100 27.90 -16.65 -39.09
CA ALA A 100 28.52 -16.05 -40.27
C ALA A 100 29.18 -14.66 -40.13
N ALA A 101 30.33 -14.62 -39.46
CA ALA A 101 31.47 -13.85 -39.97
C ALA A 101 32.80 -14.53 -39.59
N PRO A 102 33.34 -15.43 -40.42
CA PRO A 102 34.78 -15.68 -40.44
C PRO A 102 35.40 -14.77 -41.51
N GLY A 103 35.86 -13.60 -41.08
CA GLY A 103 36.96 -12.95 -41.79
C GLY A 103 38.28 -13.59 -41.35
N ALA A 104 39.17 -13.77 -42.33
CA ALA A 104 40.61 -14.05 -42.23
C ALA A 104 41.08 -15.51 -42.45
N GLU A 105 41.95 -15.61 -43.46
CA GLU A 105 43.10 -16.52 -43.59
C GLU A 105 42.86 -18.02 -43.81
N GLN A 106 42.90 -18.41 -45.10
CA GLN A 106 43.77 -19.53 -45.52
C GLN A 106 44.53 -19.10 -46.80
N ALA A 107 45.85 -18.99 -46.63
CA ALA A 107 46.98 -19.04 -47.58
C ALA A 107 46.77 -18.71 -49.07
#